data_AF-A0A916QS91-F1
#
_entry.id   AF-A0A916QS91-F1
#
_cell.length_a   1.000
_cell.length_b   1.000
_cell.length_c   1.000
_cell.angle_alpha   90.00
_cell.angle_beta   90.00
_cell.angle_gamma   90.00
#
_symmetry.space_group_name_H-M   'P 1'
#
loop_
_entity.id
_entity.type
_entity.pdbx_description
1 polymer ?
#
loop_
_entity_poly.entity_id
_entity_poly.type
_entity_poly.pdbx_seq_one_letter_code
_entity_poly.pdbx_strand_id
1 'polypeptide(L)'
;MIYDRSLHLDTFTSRPNYLEQQQEGLGGGDLWFCDYGLELSRGFRALKVWTAIKSIGTQAFSASITDNCKQTALMAMLVEASDVLDLSFPVSSNICCFYAHTAT
;
A
#
# COMPACT_ATOMS: atom_id res chain seq x y z
N MET A 1 -3.42 2.56 -9.79
CA MET A 1 -4.12 3.79 -10.21
C MET A 1 -5.28 3.37 -11.08
N ILE A 2 -6.41 4.06 -10.97
CA ILE A 2 -7.54 3.80 -11.88
C ILE A 2 -7.29 4.60 -13.15
N TYR A 3 -7.35 3.91 -14.29
CA TYR A 3 -7.00 4.48 -15.58
C TYR A 3 -8.11 5.40 -16.12
N ASP A 4 -9.37 4.98 -16.01
CA ASP A 4 -10.54 5.75 -16.43
C ASP A 4 -11.18 6.44 -15.22
N ARG A 5 -10.98 7.76 -15.15
CA ARG A 5 -11.53 8.59 -14.06
C ARG A 5 -13.06 8.71 -14.13
N SER A 6 -13.63 8.81 -15.34
CA SER A 6 -15.06 8.99 -15.51
C SER A 6 -15.80 7.74 -15.07
N LEU A 7 -15.35 6.56 -15.51
CA LEU A 7 -15.91 5.29 -15.07
C LEU A 7 -15.87 5.13 -13.54
N HIS A 8 -14.79 5.57 -12.90
CA HIS A 8 -14.67 5.53 -11.44
C HIS A 8 -15.72 6.40 -10.75
N LEU A 9 -15.85 7.66 -11.19
CA LEU A 9 -16.82 8.60 -10.62
C LEU A 9 -18.25 8.17 -10.90
N ASP A 10 -18.57 7.75 -12.13
CA ASP A 10 -19.91 7.30 -12.53
C ASP A 10 -20.39 6.10 -11.70
N THR A 11 -19.47 5.27 -11.23
CA THR A 11 -19.78 4.08 -10.42
C THR A 11 -20.19 4.43 -8.97
N PHE A 12 -19.59 5.46 -8.37
CA PHE A 12 -19.73 5.71 -6.92
C PHE A 12 -20.35 7.07 -6.56
N THR A 13 -20.42 8.01 -7.50
CA THR A 13 -20.99 9.33 -7.22
C THR A 13 -22.46 9.19 -6.87
N SER A 14 -22.82 9.65 -5.68
CA SER A 14 -24.20 9.72 -5.21
C SER A 14 -24.37 11.02 -4.42
N ARG A 15 -25.38 11.81 -4.82
CA ARG A 15 -25.66 13.14 -4.28
C ARG A 15 -27.09 13.22 -3.78
N PRO A 16 -27.37 12.66 -2.60
CA PRO A 16 -28.68 12.88 -1.98
C PRO A 16 -28.82 14.35 -1.59
N ASN A 17 -30.06 14.85 -1.53
CA ASN A 17 -30.34 16.28 -1.30
C ASN A 17 -29.73 16.85 0.01
N TYR A 18 -29.44 16.03 1.01
CA TYR A 18 -28.81 16.47 2.26
C TYR A 18 -27.27 16.61 2.16
N LEU A 19 -26.68 16.27 1.02
CA LEU A 19 -25.26 16.45 0.66
C LEU A 19 -25.16 17.27 -0.63
N GLU A 20 -26.00 18.30 -0.76
CA GLU A 20 -25.94 19.21 -1.89
C GLU A 20 -24.59 19.94 -1.93
N GLN A 21 -24.01 20.02 -3.12
CA GLN A 21 -22.75 20.71 -3.33
C GLN A 21 -22.93 22.20 -3.08
N GLN A 22 -22.03 22.78 -2.29
CA GLN A 22 -22.01 24.21 -2.04
C GLN A 22 -20.98 24.89 -2.95
N GLN A 23 -21.10 26.20 -3.17
CA GLN A 23 -20.07 26.94 -3.92
C GLN A 23 -18.82 27.20 -3.07
N GLU A 24 -18.97 27.31 -1.75
CA GLU A 24 -17.89 27.64 -0.81
C GLU A 24 -17.98 26.79 0.48
N GLY A 25 -16.96 26.91 1.33
CA GLY A 25 -16.92 26.22 2.63
C GLY A 25 -16.60 24.74 2.53
N LEU A 26 -16.96 23.97 3.57
CA LEU A 26 -16.62 22.55 3.69
C LEU A 26 -17.35 21.66 2.67
N GLY A 27 -18.50 22.12 2.14
CA GLY A 27 -19.22 21.47 1.04
C GLY A 27 -18.86 22.03 -0.34
N GLY A 28 -17.88 22.94 -0.40
CA GLY A 28 -17.40 23.58 -1.62
C GLY A 28 -16.34 22.76 -2.37
N GLY A 29 -16.13 23.11 -3.64
CA GLY A 29 -15.10 22.54 -4.49
C GLY A 29 -15.52 21.29 -5.28
N ASP A 30 -14.70 20.97 -6.29
CA ASP A 30 -15.02 19.93 -7.28
C ASP A 30 -14.67 18.51 -6.81
N LEU A 31 -13.85 18.38 -5.75
CA LEU A 31 -13.23 17.11 -5.39
C LEU A 31 -13.73 16.59 -4.05
N TRP A 32 -14.77 15.78 -4.12
CA TRP A 32 -15.32 15.05 -2.98
C TRP A 32 -14.76 13.63 -2.96
N PHE A 33 -13.88 13.34 -2.01
CA PHE A 33 -13.20 12.04 -1.96
C PHE A 33 -14.16 10.86 -1.74
N CYS A 34 -15.34 11.09 -1.16
CA CYS A 34 -16.37 10.05 -1.02
C CYS A 34 -16.83 9.49 -2.38
N ASP A 35 -16.77 10.25 -3.46
CA ASP A 35 -17.16 9.78 -4.81
C ASP A 35 -16.19 8.79 -5.44
N TYR A 36 -15.07 8.49 -4.76
CA TYR A 36 -14.08 7.53 -5.22
C TYR A 36 -14.27 6.14 -4.57
N GLY A 37 -15.37 5.91 -3.86
CA GLY A 37 -15.69 4.58 -3.31
C GLY A 37 -17.03 4.54 -2.58
N LEU A 38 -17.32 3.42 -1.92
CA LEU A 38 -18.61 3.20 -1.25
C LEU A 38 -18.78 4.01 0.04
N GLU A 39 -17.69 4.36 0.71
CA GLU A 39 -17.73 5.04 2.00
C GLU A 39 -17.92 6.55 1.86
N LEU A 40 -19.04 7.06 2.39
CA LEU A 40 -19.28 8.49 2.57
C LEU A 40 -18.36 9.08 3.64
N SER A 41 -18.45 8.56 4.87
CA SER A 41 -17.60 8.96 5.99
C SER A 41 -16.25 8.25 5.91
N ARG A 42 -15.15 9.01 5.97
CA ARG A 42 -13.80 8.46 5.88
C ARG A 42 -12.78 9.27 6.68
N GLY A 43 -11.80 8.57 7.23
CA GLY A 43 -10.69 9.20 7.96
C GLY A 43 -9.63 9.80 7.02
N PHE A 44 -8.82 10.73 7.55
CA PHE A 44 -7.77 11.41 6.80
C PHE A 44 -6.49 10.54 6.66
N ARG A 45 -6.60 9.41 5.94
CA ARG A 45 -5.48 8.45 5.75
C ARG A 45 -4.27 9.05 5.02
N ALA A 46 -4.48 10.08 4.20
CA ALA A 46 -3.40 10.75 3.49
C ALA A 46 -2.46 11.51 4.43
N LEU A 47 -2.93 11.99 5.60
CA LEU A 47 -2.10 12.73 6.54
C LEU A 47 -0.91 11.90 7.03
N LYS A 48 -1.14 10.64 7.46
CA LYS A 48 -0.04 9.78 7.92
C LYS A 48 1.00 9.50 6.83
N VAL A 49 0.56 9.30 5.59
CA VAL A 49 1.45 9.04 4.45
C VAL A 49 2.23 10.31 4.10
N TRP A 50 1.55 11.44 4.01
CA TRP A 50 2.16 12.73 3.72
C TRP A 50 3.19 13.11 4.78
N THR A 51 2.84 13.01 6.06
CA THR A 51 3.76 13.30 7.16
C THR A 51 4.99 12.41 7.10
N ALA A 52 4.83 11.11 6.84
CA ALA A 52 5.95 10.21 6.74
C ALA A 52 6.87 10.59 5.55
N ILE A 53 6.32 10.85 4.37
CA ILE A 53 7.10 11.29 3.20
C ILE A 53 7.81 12.62 3.49
N LYS A 54 7.14 13.57 4.15
CA LYS A 54 7.70 14.88 4.48
C LYS A 54 8.77 14.81 5.56
N SER A 55 8.67 13.88 6.51
CA SER A 55 9.61 13.79 7.63
C SER A 55 10.89 13.03 7.26
N ILE A 56 10.80 11.88 6.59
CA ILE A 56 11.98 11.05 6.29
C ILE A 56 12.44 11.11 4.83
N GLY A 57 11.60 11.61 3.92
CA GLY A 57 11.93 11.71 2.51
C GLY A 57 11.83 10.39 1.74
N THR A 58 11.67 10.49 0.43
CA THR A 58 11.49 9.31 -0.46
C THR A 58 12.75 8.46 -0.56
N GLN A 59 13.94 9.06 -0.46
CA GLN A 59 15.21 8.35 -0.53
C GLN A 59 15.36 7.35 0.63
N ALA A 60 15.12 7.79 1.87
CA ALA A 60 15.19 6.92 3.04
C ALA A 60 14.17 5.78 2.97
N PHE A 61 12.94 6.06 2.52
CA PHE A 61 11.95 5.02 2.26
C PHE A 61 12.44 3.98 1.24
N SER A 62 12.98 4.43 0.11
CA SER A 62 13.48 3.53 -0.93
C SER A 62 14.66 2.68 -0.46
N ALA A 63 15.54 3.26 0.37
CA ALA A 63 16.67 2.57 0.96
C ALA A 63 16.21 1.46 1.92
N SER A 64 15.22 1.74 2.78
CA SER A 64 14.66 0.75 3.71
C SER A 64 13.99 -0.42 2.98
N ILE A 65 13.22 -0.15 1.90
CA ILE A 65 12.63 -1.22 1.08
C ILE A 65 13.72 -2.09 0.45
N THR A 66 14.74 -1.45 -0.11
CA THR A 66 15.88 -2.15 -0.73
C THR A 66 16.63 -3.00 0.30
N ASP A 67 16.82 -2.49 1.51
CA ASP A 67 17.48 -3.22 2.58
C ASP A 67 16.68 -4.47 3.00
N ASN A 68 15.36 -4.37 3.14
CA ASN A 68 14.50 -5.53 3.42
C ASN A 68 14.63 -6.62 2.34
N CYS A 69 14.70 -6.23 1.06
CA CYS A 69 14.95 -7.18 -0.03
C CYS A 69 16.33 -7.85 0.09
N LYS A 70 17.37 -7.09 0.44
CA LYS A 70 18.72 -7.63 0.68
C LYS A 70 18.75 -8.60 1.86
N GLN A 71 18.07 -8.26 2.96
CA GLN A 71 17.95 -9.13 4.13
C GLN A 71 17.25 -10.44 3.77
N THR A 72 16.25 -10.38 2.90
CA THR A 72 15.53 -11.58 2.44
C THR A 72 16.41 -12.45 1.53
N ALA A 73 17.18 -11.84 0.63
CA ALA A 73 18.16 -12.57 -0.19
C ALA A 73 19.25 -13.22 0.68
N LEU A 74 19.71 -12.54 1.72
CA LEU A 74 20.62 -13.11 2.71
C LEU A 74 19.98 -14.30 3.43
N MET A 75 18.73 -14.18 3.88
CA MET A 75 18.03 -15.30 4.51
C MET A 75 17.92 -16.51 3.58
N ALA A 76 17.66 -16.29 2.29
CA ALA A 76 17.61 -17.37 1.31
C ALA A 76 18.94 -18.12 1.21
N MET A 77 20.07 -17.39 1.11
CA MET A 77 21.40 -18.02 1.11
C MET A 77 21.68 -18.81 2.39
N LEU A 78 21.21 -18.32 3.54
CA LEU A 78 21.37 -19.03 4.81
C LEU A 78 20.52 -20.30 4.88
N VAL A 79 19.30 -20.27 4.33
CA VAL A 79 18.43 -21.45 4.22
C VAL A 79 19.06 -22.48 3.29
N GLU A 80 19.51 -22.07 2.10
CA GLU A 80 20.16 -22.98 1.13
C GLU A 80 21.45 -23.61 1.66
N ALA A 81 22.15 -22.92 2.57
CA ALA A 81 23.35 -23.44 3.24
C ALA A 81 23.03 -24.31 4.47
N SER A 82 21.76 -24.48 4.83
CA SER A 82 21.34 -25.23 6.02
C SER A 82 21.04 -26.68 5.69
N ASP A 83 21.54 -27.61 6.52
CA ASP A 83 21.27 -29.05 6.36
C ASP A 83 19.88 -29.49 6.85
N VAL A 84 19.05 -28.57 7.33
CA VAL A 84 17.74 -28.89 7.94
C VAL A 84 16.60 -28.02 7.41
N LEU A 85 16.88 -27.09 6.49
CA LEU A 85 15.90 -26.18 5.92
C LEU A 85 15.93 -26.25 4.40
N ASP A 86 14.75 -26.12 3.78
CA ASP A 86 14.62 -25.96 2.34
C ASP A 86 13.79 -24.72 2.00
N LEU A 87 14.18 -24.04 0.92
CA LEU A 87 13.35 -22.98 0.34
C LEU A 87 12.07 -23.57 -0.27
N SER A 88 10.93 -22.96 0.06
CA SER A 88 9.65 -23.35 -0.53
C SER A 88 9.49 -22.80 -1.95
N PHE A 89 10.02 -21.61 -2.22
CA PHE A 89 9.97 -20.92 -3.51
C PHE A 89 11.18 -19.99 -3.68
N PRO A 90 11.60 -19.68 -4.92
CA PRO A 90 12.63 -18.68 -5.17
C PRO A 90 12.25 -17.30 -4.61
N VAL A 91 13.21 -16.63 -3.97
CA VAL A 91 13.00 -15.28 -3.43
C VAL A 91 13.07 -14.24 -4.54
N SER A 92 11.98 -13.47 -4.70
CA SER A 92 11.88 -12.38 -5.68
C SER A 92 11.50 -11.02 -5.08
N SER A 93 11.35 -10.94 -3.75
CA SER A 93 10.89 -9.76 -3.01
C SER A 93 11.48 -9.75 -1.59
N ASN A 94 10.85 -9.03 -0.67
CA ASN A 94 11.16 -8.96 0.76
C ASN A 94 10.55 -10.09 1.62
N ILE A 95 10.25 -11.26 1.04
CA ILE A 95 9.69 -12.42 1.73
C ILE A 95 10.48 -13.68 1.36
N CYS A 96 10.89 -14.44 2.37
CA CYS A 96 11.58 -15.73 2.23
C CYS A 96 10.73 -16.82 2.88
N CYS A 97 10.18 -17.72 2.06
CA CYS A 97 9.39 -18.85 2.53
C CYS A 97 10.25 -20.11 2.52
N PHE A 98 10.36 -20.77 3.67
CA PHE A 98 11.13 -22.00 3.85
C PHE A 98 10.43 -22.90 4.87
N TYR A 99 10.78 -24.18 4.86
CA TYR A 99 10.31 -25.16 5.84
C TYR A 99 11.49 -25.97 6.39
N ALA A 100 11.30 -26.57 7.56
CA ALA A 100 12.27 -27.50 8.12
C ALA A 100 11.97 -28.91 7.62
N HIS A 101 12.99 -29.64 7.20
CA HIS A 101 12.91 -31.07 6.93
C HIS A 101 13.62 -31.85 8.04
N THR A 102 13.18 -33.09 8.27
CA THR A 102 13.80 -33.96 9.27
C THR A 102 15.14 -34.43 8.73
N ALA A 103 16.25 -34.08 9.41
CA ALA A 103 17.55 -34.67 9.13
C ALA A 103 17.45 -36.21 9.23
N THR A 104 17.93 -36.91 8.21
CA THR A 104 17.90 -38.39 8.15
C THR A 104 18.88 -39.00 9.13
#